data_AF-A0A2N5FGY4-F1
#
_entry.id   AF-A0A2N5FGY4-F1
#
_cell.length_a   1.000
_cell.length_b   1.000
_cell.length_c   1.000
_cell.angle_alpha   90.00
_cell.angle_beta   90.00
_cell.angle_gamma   90.00
#
_symmetry.space_group_name_H-M   'P 1'
#
loop_
_entity.id
_entity.type
_entity.pdbx_description
1 polymer ?
#
loop_
_entity_poly.entity_id
_entity_poly.type
_entity_poly.pdbx_seq_one_letter_code
_entity_poly.pdbx_strand_id
1 'polypeptide(L)'
;MKIIQCLEDFKSLTAELSDEFLDYLKSEFYSLYEYHSNGECIKEFQLENHQTIVIVEEPKELEALTQSKLGLEYIEEITIGSVSCLRIGFFQSEDVQLFYFLKK
;
A
#
# COMPACT_ATOMS: atom_id res chain seq x y z
N MET A 1 -2.59 -10.07 -5.76
CA MET A 1 -2.59 -8.71 -5.18
C MET A 1 -3.67 -8.59 -4.10
N LYS A 2 -3.36 -7.87 -3.02
CA LYS A 2 -4.31 -7.47 -1.98
C LYS A 2 -4.43 -5.95 -1.93
N ILE A 3 -5.62 -5.45 -1.65
CA ILE A 3 -5.92 -4.01 -1.64
C ILE A 3 -6.38 -3.63 -0.25
N ILE A 4 -5.84 -2.55 0.28
CA ILE A 4 -6.26 -1.93 1.52
C ILE A 4 -6.89 -0.59 1.15
N GLN A 5 -8.19 -0.51 1.35
CA GLN A 5 -9.01 0.66 1.08
C GLN A 5 -9.57 1.25 2.37
N CYS A 6 -9.82 0.41 3.38
CA CYS A 6 -10.38 0.81 4.67
C CYS A 6 -9.70 0.08 5.84
N LEU A 7 -10.00 0.51 7.06
CA LEU A 7 -9.44 -0.08 8.26
C LEU A 7 -9.81 -1.57 8.44
N GLU A 8 -10.95 -1.99 7.91
CA GLU A 8 -11.41 -3.37 8.03
C GLU A 8 -10.58 -4.36 7.20
N ASP A 9 -9.99 -3.91 6.09
CA ASP A 9 -9.20 -4.75 5.19
C ASP A 9 -7.99 -5.35 5.92
N PHE A 10 -7.42 -4.62 6.87
CA PHE A 10 -6.30 -5.10 7.70
C PHE A 10 -6.64 -6.34 8.52
N LYS A 11 -7.92 -6.54 8.91
CA LYS A 11 -8.33 -7.73 9.69
C LYS A 11 -8.12 -9.02 8.92
N SER A 12 -8.23 -8.96 7.59
CA SER A 12 -8.00 -10.14 6.72
C SER A 12 -6.52 -10.48 6.55
N LEU A 13 -5.63 -9.52 6.82
CA LEU A 13 -4.18 -9.64 6.56
C LEU A 13 -3.38 -10.13 7.77
N THR A 14 -3.96 -10.10 8.97
CA THR A 14 -3.28 -10.48 10.23
C THR A 14 -2.78 -11.91 10.28
N ALA A 15 -3.35 -12.82 9.48
CA ALA A 15 -2.93 -14.22 9.44
C ALA A 15 -1.74 -14.48 8.51
N GLU A 16 -1.40 -13.52 7.63
CA GLU A 16 -0.51 -13.76 6.49
C GLU A 16 0.73 -12.87 6.50
N LEU A 17 0.66 -11.72 7.18
CA LEU A 17 1.72 -10.71 7.25
C LEU A 17 2.22 -10.57 8.68
N SER A 18 3.49 -10.18 8.84
CA SER A 18 4.04 -9.89 10.17
C SER A 18 3.36 -8.67 10.78
N ASP A 19 3.24 -8.67 12.12
CA ASP A 19 2.67 -7.55 12.86
C ASP A 19 3.41 -6.23 12.57
N GLU A 20 4.74 -6.28 12.47
CA GLU A 20 5.58 -5.12 12.15
C GLU A 20 5.23 -4.52 10.78
N PHE A 21 5.00 -5.35 9.77
CA PHE A 21 4.64 -4.89 8.44
C PHE A 21 3.20 -4.34 8.40
N LEU A 22 2.27 -5.00 9.10
CA LEU A 22 0.90 -4.54 9.22
C LEU A 22 0.80 -3.20 9.93
N ASP A 23 1.55 -3.00 11.01
CA ASP A 23 1.55 -1.74 11.76
C ASP A 23 2.17 -0.60 10.94
N TYR A 24 3.20 -0.89 10.14
CA TYR A 24 3.70 0.06 9.16
C TYR A 24 2.63 0.44 8.12
N LEU A 25 1.94 -0.53 7.51
CA LEU A 25 0.89 -0.24 6.54
C LEU A 25 -0.30 0.52 7.15
N LYS A 26 -0.64 0.26 8.42
CA LYS A 26 -1.64 1.06 9.14
C LYS A 26 -1.18 2.50 9.33
N SER A 27 0.10 2.73 9.63
CA SER A 27 0.65 4.08 9.74
C SER A 27 0.56 4.84 8.42
N GLU A 28 0.82 4.18 7.30
CA GLU A 28 0.64 4.76 5.96
C GLU A 28 -0.84 5.08 5.69
N PHE A 29 -1.75 4.15 6.02
CA PHE A 29 -3.19 4.39 5.90
C PHE A 29 -3.67 5.56 6.76
N TYR A 30 -3.18 5.69 8.01
CA TYR A 30 -3.54 6.81 8.86
C TYR A 30 -3.01 8.15 8.34
N SER A 31 -1.83 8.14 7.72
CA SER A 31 -1.30 9.34 7.07
C SER A 31 -2.19 9.77 5.90
N LEU A 32 -2.68 8.82 5.10
CA LEU A 32 -3.63 9.10 4.02
C LEU A 32 -4.99 9.57 4.57
N TYR A 33 -5.47 8.97 5.66
CA TYR A 33 -6.70 9.40 6.34
C TYR A 33 -6.59 10.86 6.82
N GLU A 34 -5.49 11.25 7.47
CA GLU A 34 -5.28 12.62 7.93
C GLU A 34 -5.32 13.64 6.77
N TYR A 35 -4.82 13.23 5.59
CA TYR A 35 -4.78 14.10 4.41
C TYR A 35 -6.12 14.15 3.66
N HIS A 36 -6.80 13.01 3.47
CA HIS A 36 -7.96 12.91 2.58
C HIS A 36 -9.33 12.89 3.29
N SER A 37 -9.41 12.57 4.58
CA SER A 37 -10.70 12.29 5.26
C SER A 37 -11.65 13.48 5.33
N ASN A 38 -11.12 14.71 5.30
CA ASN A 38 -11.92 15.94 5.36
C ASN A 38 -12.94 15.97 6.52
N GLY A 39 -12.58 15.36 7.67
CA GLY A 39 -13.43 15.26 8.87
C GLY A 39 -14.32 14.02 8.95
N GLU A 40 -14.24 13.09 7.98
CA GLU A 40 -14.92 11.80 8.02
C GLU A 40 -14.46 10.92 9.20
N CYS A 41 -15.35 10.10 9.74
CA CYS A 41 -15.01 9.14 10.76
C CYS A 41 -14.09 8.05 10.20
N ILE A 42 -13.01 7.72 10.91
CA ILE A 42 -12.02 6.71 10.47
C ILE A 42 -12.60 5.31 10.23
N LYS A 43 -13.73 4.99 10.84
CA LYS A 43 -14.42 3.70 10.64
C LYS A 43 -15.24 3.66 9.36
N GLU A 44 -15.57 4.83 8.81
CA GLU A 44 -16.38 5.01 7.61
C GLU A 44 -15.50 5.39 6.40
N PHE A 45 -14.32 5.96 6.68
CA PHE A 45 -13.35 6.37 5.66
C PHE A 45 -12.88 5.23 4.76
N GLN A 46 -12.89 5.54 3.46
CA GLN A 46 -12.41 4.67 2.40
C GLN A 46 -11.52 5.47 1.46
N LEU A 47 -10.35 4.94 1.15
CA LEU A 47 -9.49 5.49 0.11
C LEU A 47 -10.19 5.38 -1.25
N GLU A 48 -9.99 6.36 -2.12
CA GLU A 48 -10.36 6.17 -3.51
C GLU A 48 -9.48 5.11 -4.16
N ASN A 49 -9.98 4.46 -5.21
CA ASN A 49 -9.25 3.36 -5.88
C ASN A 49 -7.81 3.74 -6.23
N HIS A 50 -7.60 4.99 -6.64
CA HIS A 50 -6.29 5.49 -7.07
C HIS A 50 -5.35 5.85 -5.91
N GLN A 51 -5.83 5.86 -4.67
CA GLN A 51 -5.09 6.12 -3.43
C GLN A 51 -4.90 4.86 -2.57
N THR A 52 -5.52 3.73 -2.95
CA THR A 52 -5.46 2.49 -2.17
C THR A 52 -4.02 1.98 -2.02
N ILE A 53 -3.74 1.37 -0.88
CA ILE A 53 -2.47 0.67 -0.64
C ILE A 53 -2.59 -0.74 -1.23
N VAL A 54 -1.64 -1.13 -2.08
CA VAL A 54 -1.67 -2.42 -2.77
C VAL A 54 -0.49 -3.28 -2.37
N ILE A 55 -0.75 -4.54 -2.03
CA ILE A 55 0.28 -5.55 -1.77
C ILE A 55 0.36 -6.47 -3.00
N VAL A 56 1.52 -6.48 -3.63
CA VAL A 56 1.85 -7.34 -4.76
C VAL A 56 2.48 -8.62 -4.20
N GLU A 57 1.91 -9.76 -4.55
CA GLU A 57 2.27 -11.04 -3.91
C GLU A 57 3.14 -11.91 -4.82
N GLU A 58 2.95 -11.76 -6.13
CA GLU A 58 3.61 -12.59 -7.13
C GLU A 58 4.65 -11.78 -7.93
N PRO A 59 5.86 -12.31 -8.17
CA PRO A 59 6.88 -11.62 -8.97
C PRO A 59 6.40 -11.25 -10.37
N LYS A 60 5.51 -12.05 -10.98
CA LYS A 60 4.92 -11.76 -12.30
C LYS A 60 4.01 -10.53 -12.27
N GLU A 61 3.29 -10.31 -11.17
CA GLU A 61 2.47 -9.11 -10.97
C GLU A 61 3.37 -7.87 -10.86
N LEU A 62 4.49 -7.99 -10.14
CA LEU A 62 5.50 -6.93 -10.04
C LEU A 62 6.13 -6.59 -11.39
N GLU A 63 6.51 -7.60 -12.16
CA GLU A 63 7.05 -7.41 -13.51
C GLU A 63 6.03 -6.69 -14.40
N ALA A 64 4.78 -7.14 -14.41
CA ALA A 64 3.72 -6.50 -15.19
C ALA A 64 3.48 -5.05 -14.77
N LEU A 65 3.48 -4.77 -13.46
CA LEU A 65 3.30 -3.44 -12.89
C LEU A 65 4.45 -2.50 -13.33
N THR A 66 5.69 -2.98 -13.27
CA THR A 66 6.88 -2.16 -13.53
C THR A 66 7.30 -2.10 -15.00
N GLN A 67 6.75 -2.98 -15.86
CA GLN A 67 6.98 -2.96 -17.31
C GLN A 67 6.46 -1.68 -17.96
N SER A 68 5.30 -1.20 -17.54
CA SER A 68 4.79 0.10 -17.95
C SER A 68 5.38 1.18 -17.05
N LYS A 69 6.43 1.86 -17.51
CA LYS A 69 7.02 3.00 -16.79
C LYS A 69 6.10 4.22 -16.71
N LEU A 70 4.90 4.17 -17.31
CA LEU A 70 3.95 5.27 -17.27
C LEU A 70 3.43 5.44 -15.84
N GLY A 71 3.65 6.63 -15.27
CA GLY A 71 3.25 6.93 -13.90
C GLY A 71 4.18 6.34 -12.83
N LEU A 72 5.23 5.57 -13.17
CA LEU A 72 6.17 5.08 -12.17
C LEU A 72 7.04 6.25 -11.68
N GLU A 73 6.87 6.63 -10.41
CA GLU A 73 7.65 7.72 -9.79
C GLU A 73 8.93 7.19 -9.16
N TYR A 74 8.81 6.12 -8.38
CA TYR A 74 9.95 5.54 -7.68
C TYR A 74 9.76 4.05 -7.39
N ILE A 75 10.90 3.37 -7.25
CA ILE A 75 11.01 2.05 -6.66
C ILE A 75 12.12 2.15 -5.63
N GLU A 76 11.78 1.94 -4.37
CA GLU A 76 12.74 1.93 -3.27
C GLU A 76 12.67 0.60 -2.52
N GLU A 77 13.81 0.14 -2.03
CA GLU A 77 13.87 -0.98 -1.11
C GLU A 77 13.89 -0.44 0.32
N ILE A 78 12.94 -0.89 1.13
CA ILE A 78 12.83 -0.52 2.53
C ILE A 78 12.88 -1.76 3.40
N THR A 79 13.35 -1.59 4.63
CA THR A 79 13.35 -2.64 5.65
C THR A 79 12.40 -2.23 6.77
N ILE A 80 11.39 -3.05 7.02
CA ILE A 80 10.40 -2.86 8.07
C ILE A 80 10.58 -3.99 9.06
N GLY A 81 11.22 -3.68 10.19
CA GLY A 81 11.61 -4.67 11.19
C GLY A 81 12.52 -5.74 10.58
N SER A 82 12.08 -7.00 10.58
CA SER A 82 12.84 -8.10 9.96
C SER A 82 12.55 -8.35 8.47
N VAL A 83 11.67 -7.57 7.86
CA VAL A 83 11.15 -7.80 6.50
C VAL A 83 11.75 -6.78 5.53
N SER A 84 12.32 -7.26 4.42
CA SER A 84 12.67 -6.38 3.29
C SER A 84 11.54 -6.38 2.26
N CYS A 85 11.17 -5.20 1.78
CA CYS A 85 10.17 -5.04 0.73
C CYS A 85 10.56 -3.94 -0.26
N LEU A 86 10.01 -4.04 -1.46
CA LEU A 86 10.00 -2.93 -2.40
C LEU A 86 8.77 -2.08 -2.14
N ARG A 87 8.96 -0.79 -1.91
CA ARG A 87 7.91 0.23 -1.94
C ARG A 87 7.98 0.94 -3.28
N ILE A 88 6.85 1.02 -3.95
CA ILE A 88 6.75 1.48 -5.33
C ILE A 88 5.66 2.55 -5.37
N GLY A 89 6.02 3.73 -5.86
CA GLY A 89 5.10 4.84 -6.04
C GLY A 89 4.67 4.97 -7.49
N PHE A 90 3.35 5.02 -7.72
CA PHE A 90 2.77 5.33 -9.03
C PHE A 90 1.95 6.61 -8.98
N PHE A 91 2.33 7.62 -9.75
CA PHE A 91 1.54 8.84 -9.95
C PHE A 91 0.36 8.59 -10.89
N GLN A 92 -0.84 8.80 -10.37
CA GLN A 92 -2.09 8.68 -11.11
C GLN A 92 -3.17 9.54 -10.48
N SER A 93 -4.02 10.14 -11.31
CA SER A 93 -5.15 10.97 -10.84
C SER A 93 -4.74 12.05 -9.82
N GLU A 94 -3.57 12.67 -10.02
CA GLU A 94 -3.01 13.73 -9.16
C GLU A 94 -2.45 13.26 -7.80
N ASP A 95 -2.50 11.97 -7.50
CA ASP A 95 -1.94 11.37 -6.27
C ASP A 95 -0.89 10.29 -6.57
N VAL A 96 -0.13 9.90 -5.55
CA VAL A 96 0.81 8.77 -5.62
C VAL A 96 0.18 7.55 -4.94
N GLN A 97 -0.14 6.52 -5.72
CA GLN A 97 -0.55 5.22 -5.21
C GLN A 97 0.65 4.41 -4.74
N LEU A 98 0.51 3.76 -3.59
CA LEU A 98 1.57 2.96 -2.98
C LEU A 98 1.35 1.46 -3.24
N PHE A 99 2.38 0.83 -3.79
CA PHE A 99 2.47 -0.61 -3.97
C PHE A 99 3.62 -1.17 -3.14
N TYR A 100 3.40 -2.33 -2.53
CA TYR A 100 4.39 -3.02 -1.72
C TYR A 100 4.60 -4.44 -2.21
N PHE A 101 5.85 -4.84 -2.42
CA PHE A 101 6.22 -6.21 -2.77
C PHE A 101 7.19 -6.78 -1.74
N LEU A 102 6.78 -7.84 -1.05
CA LEU A 102 7.60 -8.50 -0.04
C LEU A 102 8.69 -9.35 -0.70
N LYS A 103 9.95 -9.11 -0.32
CA LYS A 103 11.07 -9.96 -0.77
C LYS A 103 11.13 -11.20 0.11
N LYS A 104 10.96 -12.37 -0.49
CA LYS A 104 11.14 -13.68 0.16
C LYS A 104 12.60 -14.12 0.15
#